data_AF-A0A355BJT9-F1
#
_entry.id   AF-A0A355BJT9-F1
#
_cell.length_a   1.000
_cell.length_b   1.000
_cell.length_c   1.000
_cell.angle_alpha   90.00
_cell.angle_beta   90.00
_cell.angle_gamma   90.00
#
_symmetry.space_group_name_H-M   'P 1'
#
loop_
_entity.id
_entity.type
_entity.pdbx_description
1 polymer ?
#
loop_
_entity_poly.entity_id
_entity_poly.type
_entity_poly.pdbx_seq_one_letter_code
_entity_poly.pdbx_strand_id
1 'polypeptide(L)' 'HGRSLRARYPKAKVVFIGPCIAKIQEASRPAASGAVDAVLTFEQLDSMWSKLGINPAELAPMAPDMATQTAT' A
#
# COMPACT_ATOMS: atom_id res chain seq x y z
N HIS A 1 2.91 5.01 9.12
CA HIS A 1 2.88 5.69 7.82
C HIS A 1 1.46 6.06 7.36
N GLY A 2 0.50 5.13 7.28
CA GLY A 2 -0.79 5.41 6.64
C GLY A 2 -1.59 6.62 7.16
N ARG A 3 -1.68 6.82 8.48
CA ARG A 3 -2.31 8.03 9.06
C ARG A 3 -1.63 9.34 8.63
N SER A 4 -0.30 9.34 8.54
CA SER A 4 0.48 10.50 8.09
C SER A 4 0.24 10.79 6.60
N LEU A 5 0.16 9.74 5.77
CA LEU A 5 -0.18 9.88 4.35
C LEU A 5 -1.57 10.48 4.16
N ARG A 6 -2.57 10.08 4.95
CA ARG A 6 -3.91 10.68 4.88
C ARG A 6 -3.93 12.14 5.32
N ALA A 7 -3.18 12.50 6.34
CA ALA A 7 -3.09 13.90 6.78
C ALA A 7 -2.50 14.80 5.69
N ARG A 8 -1.51 14.30 4.94
CA ARG A 8 -0.86 15.03 3.84
C ARG A 8 -1.68 15.00 2.55
N TYR A 9 -2.37 13.90 2.30
CA TYR A 9 -3.15 13.66 1.08
C TYR A 9 -4.58 13.22 1.46
N PRO A 10 -5.47 14.15 1.82
CA PRO A 10 -6.79 13.83 2.37
C PRO A 10 -7.70 13.00 1.45
N LYS A 11 -7.45 13.06 0.14
CA LYS A 11 -8.20 12.31 -0.88
C LYS A 11 -7.55 10.99 -1.28
N ALA A 12 -6.36 10.68 -0.76
CA ALA A 12 -5.64 9.47 -1.15
C ALA A 12 -6.27 8.22 -0.54
N LYS A 13 -6.26 7.14 -1.33
CA LYS A 13 -6.46 5.78 -0.83
C LYS A 13 -5.11 5.18 -0.44
N VAL A 14 -5.01 4.66 0.76
CA VAL A 14 -3.76 4.10 1.31
C VAL A 14 -3.84 2.59 1.30
N VAL A 15 -3.04 1.95 0.45
CA VAL A 15 -2.94 0.48 0.38
C VAL A 15 -1.60 0.06 0.96
N PHE A 16 -1.61 -0.90 1.87
CA PHE A 16 -0.39 -1.53 2.37
C PHE A 16 -0.16 -2.86 1.64
N ILE A 17 1.09 -3.10 1.23
CA ILE A 17 1.51 -4.32 0.55
C ILE A 17 2.58 -4.99 1.40
N GLY A 18 2.42 -6.26 1.75
CA GLY A 18 3.42 -6.98 2.53
C GLY A 18 3.17 -8.49 2.63
N PRO A 19 4.13 -9.28 3.12
CA PRO A 19 4.07 -10.74 3.05
C PRO A 19 3.08 -11.39 4.03
N CYS A 20 2.46 -10.62 4.92
CA CYS A 20 1.77 -11.17 6.09
C CYS A 20 0.25 -11.05 5.97
N ILE A 21 -0.43 -12.19 5.96
CA ILE A 21 -1.90 -12.28 5.99
C ILE A 21 -2.46 -11.67 7.28
N ALA A 22 -1.76 -11.78 8.42
CA ALA A 22 -2.25 -11.25 9.70
C ALA A 22 -2.52 -9.73 9.64
N LYS A 23 -1.81 -8.99 8.79
CA LYS A 23 -2.02 -7.54 8.61
C LYS A 23 -3.39 -7.20 8.03
N ILE A 24 -4.01 -8.11 7.27
CA ILE A 24 -5.39 -7.95 6.79
C ILE A 24 -6.35 -7.91 7.98
N GLN A 25 -6.19 -8.84 8.93
CA GLN A 25 -7.03 -8.87 10.13
C GLN A 25 -6.72 -7.71 11.08
N GLU A 26 -5.45 -7.28 11.19
CA GLU A 26 -5.12 -6.09 11.97
C GLU A 26 -5.80 -4.84 11.40
N ALA A 27 -5.84 -4.69 10.08
CA ALA A 27 -6.45 -3.53 9.41
C ALA A 27 -7.97 -3.45 9.60
N SER A 28 -8.66 -4.57 9.86
CA SER A 28 -10.10 -4.57 10.15
C SER A 28 -10.42 -4.22 11.61
N ARG A 29 -9.42 -4.15 12.49
CA ARG A 29 -9.64 -3.79 13.91
C ARG A 29 -9.98 -2.30 14.03
N PRO A 30 -10.90 -1.91 14.93
CA PRO A 30 -11.23 -0.50 15.17
C PRO A 30 -10.00 0.37 15.50
N ALA A 31 -9.03 -0.18 16.23
CA ALA A 31 -7.78 0.52 16.58
C ALA A 31 -6.88 0.87 15.36
N ALA A 32 -7.05 0.15 14.25
CA ALA A 32 -6.36 0.40 12.99
C ALA A 32 -7.17 1.29 12.05
N SER A 33 -8.39 1.70 12.43
CA SER A 33 -9.25 2.57 11.62
C SER A 33 -8.51 3.85 11.23
N GLY A 34 -8.68 4.23 9.97
CA GLY A 34 -8.02 5.39 9.38
C GLY A 34 -6.54 5.19 9.05
N ALA A 35 -5.92 4.04 9.32
CA ALA A 35 -4.53 3.79 8.93
C ALA A 35 -4.40 3.43 7.45
N VAL A 36 -5.17 2.47 6.96
CA VAL A 36 -5.13 1.98 5.57
C VAL A 36 -6.56 1.74 5.06
N ASP A 37 -6.77 1.78 3.75
CA ASP A 37 -8.02 1.39 3.08
C ASP A 37 -8.02 -0.09 2.67
N ALA A 38 -6.84 -0.65 2.37
CA ALA A 38 -6.68 -2.05 2.01
C ALA A 38 -5.30 -2.59 2.39
N VAL A 39 -5.23 -3.91 2.51
CA VAL A 39 -3.98 -4.67 2.67
C VAL A 39 -3.94 -5.74 1.58
N LEU A 40 -2.84 -5.80 0.84
CA LEU A 40 -2.56 -6.83 -0.16
C LEU A 40 -1.34 -7.64 0.25
N THR A 41 -1.40 -8.95 0.07
CA THR A 41 -0.21 -9.81 0.13
C THR A 41 0.56 -9.76 -1.19
N PHE A 42 1.79 -10.28 -1.18
CA PHE A 42 2.58 -10.39 -2.41
C PHE A 42 1.94 -11.34 -3.43
N GLU A 43 1.30 -12.42 -2.98
CA GLU A 43 0.55 -13.34 -3.85
C GLU A 43 -0.68 -12.66 -4.48
N GLN A 44 -1.37 -11.80 -3.72
CA GLN A 44 -2.50 -11.05 -4.24
C GLN A 44 -2.07 -10.01 -5.28
N LEU A 45 -0.94 -9.34 -5.03
CA LEU A 45 -0.36 -8.38 -5.97
C LEU A 45 0.08 -9.07 -7.26
N ASP A 46 0.75 -10.22 -7.16
CA ASP A 46 1.18 -11.02 -8.31
C ASP A 46 0.00 -11.52 -9.15
N SER A 47 -1.07 -12.00 -8.48
CA SER A 47 -2.31 -12.37 -9.16
C SER A 47 -2.96 -11.20 -9.89
N MET A 48 -2.92 -9.99 -9.32
CA MET A 48 -3.43 -8.79 -9.97
C MET A 48 -2.63 -8.42 -11.22
N TRP A 49 -1.29 -8.46 -11.14
CA TRP A 49 -0.43 -8.22 -12.31
C TRP A 49 -0.67 -9.23 -13.43
N SER A 50 -0.75 -10.52 -13.10
CA SER A 50 -1.02 -11.59 -14.06
C SER A 50 -2.35 -11.38 -14.80
N LYS A 51 -3.41 -11.00 -14.08
CA LYS A 51 -4.74 -10.73 -14.69
C LYS A 51 -4.74 -9.50 -15.60
N LEU A 52 -3.86 -8.54 -15.33
CA LEU A 52 -3.73 -7.32 -16.13
C LEU A 52 -2.68 -7.45 -17.25
N GLY A 53 -2.03 -8.62 -17.38
CA GLY A 53 -0.94 -8.81 -18.34
C GLY A 53 0.30 -7.97 -18.05
N ILE A 54 0.55 -7.64 -16.78
CA ILE A 54 1.71 -6.86 -16.34
C ILE A 54 2.81 -7.83 -15.92
N ASN A 55 4.00 -7.72 -16.53
CA ASN A 55 5.20 -8.44 -16.08
C ASN A 55 6.21 -7.44 -15.46
N PRO A 56 6.33 -7.38 -14.13
CA PRO A 56 7.26 -6.46 -13.47
C PRO A 56 8.73 -6.64 -13.89
N ALA A 57 9.13 -7.85 -14.30
CA ALA A 57 10.50 -8.13 -14.72
C ALA A 57 10.87 -7.47 -16.05
N GLU A 58 9.90 -7.04 -16.85
CA GLU A 58 10.10 -6.35 -18.12
C GLU A 58 10.10 -4.81 -17.98
N LEU A 59 9.81 -4.30 -16.79
CA LEU A 59 9.75 -2.86 -16.53
C LEU A 59 11.11 -2.32 -16.08
N ALA A 60 11.45 -1.11 -16.53
CA ALA A 60 12.63 -0.41 -16.04
C ALA A 60 12.46 -0.04 -14.57
N PRO A 61 13.51 -0.16 -13.73
CA PRO A 61 13.44 0.24 -12.33
C PRO A 61 13.21 1.74 -12.22
N MET A 62 12.32 2.14 -11.31
CA MET A 62 12.01 3.53 -11.02
C MET A 62 12.15 3.77 -9.51
N ALA A 63 12.65 4.95 -9.15
CA ALA A 63 12.72 5.35 -7.75
C ALA A 63 11.29 5.52 -7.19
N PRO A 64 11.05 5.18 -5.91
CA PRO A 64 9.78 5.50 -5.28
C PRO A 64 9.60 7.01 -5.23
N ASP A 65 8.36 7.47 -5.38
CA ASP A 65 8.03 8.86 -5.10
C ASP A 65 8.37 9.16 -3.64
N MET A 66 9.35 10.03 -3.44
CA MET A 66 9.68 10.51 -2.11
C MET A 66 8.55 11.43 -1.67
N ALA A 67 7.62 10.92 -0.86
CA ALA A 67 6.72 11.77 -0.09
C ALA A 67 7.60 12.60 0.85
N THR A 68 8.01 13.79 0.40
CA THR A 68 8.98 14.66 1.08
C THR A 68 8.70 14.71 2.58
N GLN A 69 9.67 14.24 3.36
CA GLN A 69 9.66 14.32 4.81
C GLN A 69 9.97 15.77 5.23
N THR A 70 9.10 16.72 4.94
CA THR A 70 9.09 17.97 5.71
C THR A 70 8.24 17.72 6.95
N ALA A 71 8.94 17.29 8.00
CA ALA A 71 8.49 17.52 9.35
C ALA A 71 8.63 19.03 9.60
N THR A 72 7.49 19.69 9.76
CA THR A 72 7.39 20.95 10.51
C THR A 72 6.64 20.64 11.78
#